data_AF-A0A2S9TJT4-F1
#
_entry.id   AF-A0A2S9TJT4-F1
#
_cell.length_a   1.000
_cell.length_b   1.000
_cell.length_c   1.000
_cell.angle_alpha   90.00
_cell.angle_beta   90.00
_cell.angle_gamma   90.00
#
_symmetry.space_group_name_H-M   'P 1'
#
loop_
_entity.id
_entity.type
_entity.pdbx_description
1 polymer ?
#
loop_
_entity_poly.entity_id
_entity_poly.type
_entity_poly.pdbx_seq_one_letter_code
_entity_poly.pdbx_strand_id
1 'polypeptide(L)'
;MERRDWSIKLLKELIYIDSLESYEKANNLVSWYSEYFSKSSINELDLELNDLKVLEELFYRNINFLKEQQKQAGEELKNIKKMKSFLKH
;
A
#
# COMPACT_ATOMS: atom_id res chain seq x y z
N MET A 1 -18.89 10.98 -12.28
CA MET A 1 -18.94 10.14 -11.07
C MET A 1 -19.08 11.10 -9.90
N GLU A 2 -20.04 10.85 -9.00
CA GLU A 2 -20.20 11.69 -7.81
C GLU A 2 -19.01 11.49 -6.85
N ARG A 3 -18.71 12.49 -6.00
CA ARG A 3 -17.60 12.44 -5.05
C ARG A 3 -17.70 11.24 -4.11
N ARG A 4 -18.91 10.91 -3.68
CA ARG A 4 -19.20 9.76 -2.82
C ARG A 4 -18.98 8.43 -3.55
N ASP A 5 -19.47 8.29 -4.78
CA ASP A 5 -19.22 7.09 -5.60
C ASP A 5 -17.72 6.83 -5.79
N TRP A 6 -16.97 7.91 -6.06
CA TRP A 6 -15.51 7.85 -6.18
C TRP A 6 -14.85 7.39 -4.87
N SER A 7 -15.30 7.93 -3.73
CA SER A 7 -14.77 7.56 -2.41
C SER A 7 -15.06 6.09 -2.06
N ILE A 8 -16.26 5.61 -2.36
CA ILE A 8 -16.66 4.21 -2.15
C ILE A 8 -15.86 3.28 -3.06
N LYS A 9 -15.65 3.67 -4.33
CA LYS A 9 -14.83 2.90 -5.27
C LYS A 9 -13.40 2.74 -4.75
N LEU A 10 -12.78 3.84 -4.35
CA LEU A 10 -11.44 3.87 -3.77
C LEU A 10 -11.32 2.92 -2.57
N LEU A 11 -12.29 2.95 -1.65
CA LEU A 11 -12.31 2.09 -0.47
C LEU A 11 -12.41 0.60 -0.84
N LYS A 12 -13.31 0.25 -1.77
CA LYS A 12 -13.48 -1.13 -2.25
C LYS A 12 -12.22 -1.67 -2.90
N GLU A 13 -11.52 -0.85 -3.69
CA GLU A 13 -10.25 -1.23 -4.27
C GLU A 13 -9.18 -1.45 -3.20
N LEU A 14 -9.11 -0.60 -2.17
CA LEU A 14 -8.16 -0.82 -1.07
C LEU A 14 -8.46 -2.10 -0.29
N ILE A 15 -9.74 -2.43 -0.06
CA ILE A 15 -10.16 -3.69 0.57
C ILE A 15 -9.67 -4.88 -0.26
N TYR A 16 -9.84 -4.83 -1.58
CA TYR A 16 -9.33 -5.87 -2.48
C TYR A 16 -7.81 -5.99 -2.39
N ILE A 17 -7.09 -4.87 -2.46
CA ILE A 17 -5.63 -4.86 -2.39
C ILE A 17 -5.14 -5.40 -1.03
N ASP A 18 -5.82 -5.08 0.07
CA ASP A 18 -5.46 -5.59 1.40
C ASP A 18 -5.56 -7.13 1.50
N SER A 19 -6.43 -7.74 0.70
CA SER A 19 -6.58 -9.20 0.63
C SER A 19 -5.50 -9.91 -0.22
N LEU A 20 -4.70 -9.16 -0.99
CA LEU A 20 -3.60 -9.71 -1.77
C LEU A 20 -2.42 -10.10 -0.87
N GLU A 21 -1.53 -10.95 -1.37
CA GLU A 21 -0.32 -11.35 -0.66
C GLU A 21 0.94 -10.78 -1.32
N SER A 22 2.05 -10.79 -0.58
CA SER A 22 3.41 -10.61 -1.11
C SER A 22 3.69 -9.30 -1.87
N TYR A 23 4.65 -9.30 -2.80
CA TYR A 23 5.00 -8.15 -3.64
C TYR A 23 3.85 -7.63 -4.50
N GLU A 24 2.87 -8.50 -4.83
CA GLU A 24 1.68 -8.08 -5.57
C GLU A 24 0.87 -7.06 -4.77
N LYS A 25 0.63 -7.31 -3.48
CA LYS A 25 0.00 -6.33 -2.58
C LYS A 25 0.79 -5.02 -2.53
N ALA A 26 2.11 -5.09 -2.38
CA ALA A 26 2.95 -3.90 -2.30
C ALA A 26 2.88 -3.03 -3.57
N ASN A 27 2.97 -3.65 -4.74
CA ASN A 27 2.90 -2.95 -6.03
C ASN A 27 1.52 -2.32 -6.24
N ASN A 28 0.45 -3.06 -5.92
CA ASN A 28 -0.91 -2.53 -6.06
C ASN A 28 -1.18 -1.37 -5.10
N LEU A 29 -0.66 -1.41 -3.86
CA LEU A 29 -0.77 -0.27 -2.93
C LEU A 29 -0.12 1.01 -3.46
N VAL A 30 1.05 0.89 -4.09
CA VAL A 30 1.76 2.04 -4.70
C VAL A 30 0.96 2.61 -5.88
N SER A 31 0.45 1.75 -6.75
CA SER A 31 -0.38 2.15 -7.89
C SER A 31 -1.67 2.83 -7.43
N TRP A 32 -2.37 2.22 -6.47
CA TRP A 32 -3.60 2.77 -5.89
C TRP A 32 -3.38 4.14 -5.26
N TYR A 33 -2.31 4.31 -4.47
CA TYR A 33 -1.99 5.62 -3.88
C TYR A 33 -1.71 6.67 -4.98
N SER A 34 -0.95 6.28 -6.01
CA SER A 34 -0.62 7.18 -7.11
C SER A 34 -1.84 7.55 -7.95
N GLU A 35 -2.79 6.64 -8.14
CA GLU A 35 -4.04 6.90 -8.85
C GLU A 35 -4.95 7.88 -8.09
N TYR A 36 -5.12 7.65 -6.78
CA TYR A 36 -6.15 8.35 -6.00
C TYR A 36 -5.67 9.55 -5.20
N PHE A 37 -4.37 9.68 -4.93
CA PHE A 37 -3.83 10.75 -4.07
C PHE A 37 -2.70 11.56 -4.73
N SER A 38 -2.38 11.33 -6.01
CA SER A 38 -1.41 12.18 -6.72
C SER A 38 -1.91 13.60 -6.96
N LYS A 39 -3.23 13.81 -7.02
CA LYS A 39 -3.87 15.11 -7.31
C LYS A 39 -5.00 15.49 -6.36
N SER A 40 -5.31 14.63 -5.39
CA SER A 40 -6.44 14.76 -4.47
C SER A 40 -5.98 14.46 -3.05
N SER A 41 -6.60 15.11 -2.08
CA SER A 41 -6.33 14.92 -0.66
C SER A 41 -7.27 13.90 -0.03
N ILE A 42 -6.82 13.24 1.04
CA ILE A 42 -7.68 12.40 1.90
C ILE A 42 -8.87 13.18 2.48
N ASN A 43 -8.73 14.50 2.64
CA ASN A 43 -9.81 15.37 3.13
C ASN A 43 -10.95 15.56 2.11
N GLU A 44 -10.76 15.13 0.87
CA GLU A 44 -11.78 15.20 -0.19
C GLU A 44 -12.68 13.95 -0.22
N LEU A 45 -12.39 12.96 0.62
CA LEU A 45 -13.21 11.75 0.74
C LEU A 45 -14.57 12.06 1.35
N ASP A 46 -15.60 11.52 0.72
CA ASP A 46 -16.99 11.58 1.17
C ASP A 46 -17.44 10.14 1.51
N LEU A 47 -17.11 9.74 2.73
CA LEU A 47 -17.37 8.41 3.29
C LEU A 47 -18.19 8.54 4.57
N GLU A 48 -19.05 7.55 4.83
CA GLU A 48 -19.75 7.47 6.10
C GLU A 48 -18.79 7.05 7.23
N LEU A 49 -19.19 7.30 8.49
CA LEU A 49 -18.37 7.00 9.65
C LEU A 49 -17.88 5.54 9.69
N ASN A 50 -18.72 4.59 9.28
CA ASN A 50 -18.32 3.17 9.27
C ASN A 50 -17.27 2.90 8.20
N ASP A 51 -17.43 3.47 7.01
CA ASP A 51 -16.45 3.36 5.92
C ASP A 51 -15.11 4.02 6.29
N LEU A 52 -15.15 5.15 7.01
CA LEU A 52 -13.95 5.82 7.52
C LEU A 52 -13.19 4.97 8.54
N LYS A 53 -13.90 4.25 9.42
CA LYS A 53 -13.25 3.32 10.36
C LYS A 53 -12.58 2.15 9.63
N VAL A 54 -13.24 1.61 8.61
CA VAL A 54 -12.64 0.56 7.76
C VAL A 54 -11.39 1.09 7.05
N LEU A 55 -11.47 2.31 6.51
CA LEU A 55 -10.34 2.97 5.86
C LEU A 55 -9.17 3.18 6.84
N GLU A 56 -9.43 3.63 8.07
CA GLU A 56 -8.42 3.79 9.13
C GLU A 56 -7.69 2.47 9.43
N GLU A 57 -8.42 1.38 9.63
CA GLU A 57 -7.83 0.07 9.87
C GLU A 57 -6.99 -0.41 8.68
N LEU A 58 -7.49 -0.21 7.45
CA LEU A 58 -6.76 -0.56 6.23
C LEU A 58 -5.46 0.24 6.09
N PHE A 59 -5.47 1.54 6.39
CA PHE A 59 -4.24 2.35 6.38
C PHE A 59 -3.23 1.81 7.38
N TYR A 60 -3.66 1.54 8.61
CA TYR A 60 -2.78 0.99 9.64
C TYR A 60 -2.14 -0.33 9.20
N ARG A 61 -2.94 -1.30 8.74
CA ARG A 61 -2.45 -2.61 8.29
C ARG A 61 -1.50 -2.48 7.10
N ASN A 62 -1.91 -1.74 6.06
CA ASN A 62 -1.14 -1.63 4.82
C ASN A 62 0.18 -0.86 5.00
N ILE A 63 0.21 0.18 5.84
CA ILE A 63 1.46 0.90 6.16
C ILE A 63 2.44 -0.02 6.90
N ASN A 64 1.97 -0.81 7.86
CA ASN A 64 2.83 -1.74 8.58
C ASN A 64 3.36 -2.84 7.65
N PHE A 65 2.50 -3.38 6.79
CA PHE A 65 2.91 -4.30 5.74
C PHE A 65 4.02 -3.73 4.85
N LEU A 66 3.87 -2.49 4.35
CA LEU A 66 4.90 -1.85 3.51
C LEU A 66 6.23 -1.64 4.24
N LYS A 67 6.20 -1.30 5.54
CA LYS A 67 7.41 -1.19 6.38
C LYS A 67 8.13 -2.53 6.51
N GLU A 68 7.38 -3.63 6.68
CA GLU A 68 7.94 -4.97 6.73
C GLU A 68 8.57 -5.38 5.39
N GLN A 69 7.89 -5.12 4.28
CA GLN A 69 8.43 -5.36 2.93
C GLN A 69 9.72 -4.57 2.68
N GLN A 70 9.76 -3.29 3.09
CA GLN A 70 10.96 -2.46 2.98
C GLN A 70 12.13 -3.06 3.78
N LYS A 71 11.86 -3.55 5.00
CA LYS A 71 12.88 -4.20 5.84
C LYS A 71 13.42 -5.46 5.18
N GLN A 72 12.54 -6.35 4.71
CA GLN A 72 12.91 -7.60 4.04
C GLN A 72 13.78 -7.34 2.80
N ALA A 73 13.35 -6.44 1.91
CA ALA A 73 14.12 -6.04 0.74
C ALA A 73 15.50 -5.47 1.11
N GLY A 74 15.58 -4.70 2.20
CA GLY A 74 16.85 -4.18 2.72
C GLY A 74 17.81 -5.28 3.20
N GLU A 75 17.30 -6.33 3.85
CA GLU A 75 18.08 -7.48 4.30
C GLU A 75 18.58 -8.33 3.13
N GLU A 76 17.72 -8.57 2.14
CA GLU A 76 18.08 -9.28 0.91
C GLU A 76 19.19 -8.55 0.14
N LEU A 77 19.09 -7.24 -0.03
CA LEU A 77 20.12 -6.43 -0.68
C LEU A 77 21.47 -6.50 0.05
N LYS A 78 21.46 -6.52 1.40
CA LYS A 78 22.69 -6.70 2.20
C LYS A 78 23.30 -8.08 1.94
N ASN A 79 22.49 -9.13 1.89
CA ASN A 79 22.96 -10.49 1.64
C ASN A 79 23.53 -10.65 0.22
N ILE A 80 22.86 -10.11 -0.80
CA ILE A 80 23.35 -10.11 -2.18
C ILE A 80 24.70 -9.38 -2.27
N LYS A 81 24.85 -8.23 -1.60
CA LYS A 81 26.13 -7.49 -1.56
C LYS A 81 27.26 -8.32 -0.92
N LYS A 82 26.97 -9.02 0.20
CA LYS A 82 27.94 -9.93 0.85
C LYS A 82 28.35 -11.06 -0.09
N MET A 83 27.39 -11.76 -0.70
CA MET A 83 27.66 -12.86 -1.64
C MET A 83 28.51 -12.39 -2.83
N LYS A 84 28.19 -11.23 -3.43
CA LYS A 84 29.00 -10.64 -4.50
C LYS A 84 30.43 -10.31 -4.08
N SER A 85 30.65 -9.92 -2.81
CA SER A 85 32.00 -9.71 -2.28
C SER A 85 32.77 -11.01 -2.18
N PHE A 86 32.14 -12.09 -1.72
CA PHE A 86 32.77 -13.41 -1.64
C PHE A 86 33.17 -13.95 -3.02
N LEU A 87 32.30 -13.81 -4.03
CA LEU A 87 32.55 -14.31 -5.39
C LEU A 87 33.61 -13.53 -6.18
N LYS A 88 34.04 -12.35 -5.69
CA LYS A 88 35.12 -11.54 -6.29
C LYS A 88 36.51 -11.91 -5.76
N HIS A 89 36.57 -12.81 -4.78
CA HIS A 89 37.78 -13.43 -4.26
C HIS A 89 37.87 -14.88 -4.75
#